data_AF-A0A8C1D394-F1
#
_entry.id   AF-A0A8C1D394-F1
#
_cell.length_a   1.000
_cell.length_b   1.000
_cell.length_c   1.000
_cell.angle_alpha   90.00
_cell.angle_beta   90.00
_cell.angle_gamma   90.00
#
_symmetry.space_group_name_H-M   'P 1'
#
loop_
_entity.id
_entity.type
_entity.pdbx_description
1 polymer ?
#
loop_
_entity_poly.entity_id
_entity_poly.type
_entity_poly.pdbx_seq_one_letter_code
_entity_poly.pdbx_strand_id
1 'polypeptide(L)'
;MTWVEVNAAPELIHTPPLRLKQKSADRTALNTDMYCLLKCSPLILAVAVCHGWLFGDFVGKQKELDEISLWPLPQKFQSSAVAFKLSPGSFQIVHAKQSSAGPSCSILVNAFRRYFEYMFGDLKKHEKSRKKVYDSDLAELQVWITSADPECDGYPSLQADESYELSVDEPSAVLKAANVWGALRGLETFSQLVYRDDYGANNINKTDISDFPRFAHRGILLDSSRHFLPLKVILANLEAMAMNKFNVFHWHIVDDPSFPYMSRTFPDLSQKGAYHPFTHVYTPSDVKMVIEFARMRGIRVIPEFDTPGHTQSWGNGIKNLLTPCYSGSSPSGTFGPVNPILNSSYDFMTQFFKEISTVFPDAYIHLGGDEVDFSCWKSNPDIKKFMVQQGFGTDYSKLESFYIQRLLDIVAATKKGYMVWQEVFDNGVKLKADTQIHVWKERPQYQDEMAKVTAAGFNALLSTPWYLNRISYGQDWVNIYKADPQNFTGVCVIHR
;
A
#
# COMPACT_ATOMS: atom_id res chain seq x y z
N MET A 1 10.03 5.63 -3.92
CA MET A 1 9.07 5.17 -2.88
C MET A 1 7.88 4.58 -3.60
N THR A 2 6.91 4.08 -2.86
CA THR A 2 5.58 3.74 -3.39
C THR A 2 4.58 4.12 -2.31
N TRP A 3 3.56 4.85 -2.74
CA TRP A 3 2.25 4.91 -2.12
C TRP A 3 1.26 4.36 -3.12
N VAL A 4 0.09 3.94 -2.67
CA VAL A 4 -0.87 3.24 -3.53
C VAL A 4 -2.25 3.48 -2.98
N GLU A 5 -3.21 3.85 -3.83
CA GLU A 5 -4.64 3.83 -3.52
C GLU A 5 -5.30 2.68 -4.32
N VAL A 6 -5.70 1.59 -3.67
CA VAL A 6 -6.41 0.48 -4.35
C VAL A 6 -7.92 0.58 -4.13
N ASN A 7 -8.65 1.06 -5.13
CA ASN A 7 -10.10 0.91 -5.20
C ASN A 7 -10.46 -0.46 -5.79
N ALA A 8 -10.99 -1.37 -4.98
CA ALA A 8 -11.26 -2.76 -5.37
C ALA A 8 -12.61 -2.93 -6.09
N ALA A 9 -12.57 -3.07 -7.43
CA ALA A 9 -13.76 -3.39 -8.22
C ALA A 9 -14.20 -4.87 -8.05
N PRO A 10 -15.49 -5.17 -7.80
CA PRO A 10 -15.98 -6.54 -7.66
C PRO A 10 -16.16 -7.25 -9.02
N GLU A 11 -15.87 -8.55 -9.06
CA GLU A 11 -16.03 -9.39 -10.25
C GLU A 11 -17.51 -9.54 -10.69
N LEU A 12 -17.77 -9.33 -11.98
CA LEU A 12 -19.08 -9.60 -12.58
C LEU A 12 -19.28 -11.11 -12.82
N ILE A 13 -20.09 -11.74 -11.97
CA ILE A 13 -20.48 -13.15 -12.11
C ILE A 13 -21.41 -13.32 -13.33
N HIS A 14 -20.83 -13.63 -14.48
CA HIS A 14 -21.57 -13.92 -15.70
C HIS A 14 -22.28 -15.29 -15.64
N THR A 15 -23.58 -15.29 -15.32
CA THR A 15 -24.45 -16.45 -15.58
C THR A 15 -24.78 -16.58 -17.07
N PRO A 16 -24.64 -17.76 -17.69
CA PRO A 16 -24.88 -17.93 -19.14
C PRO A 16 -26.38 -18.02 -19.46
N PRO A 17 -26.88 -17.29 -20.48
CA PRO A 17 -28.29 -17.36 -20.89
C PRO A 17 -28.62 -18.65 -21.65
N LEU A 18 -29.83 -19.17 -21.41
CA LEU A 18 -30.36 -20.37 -22.06
C LEU A 18 -30.61 -20.18 -23.56
N ARG A 19 -30.25 -21.18 -24.37
CA ARG A 19 -30.59 -21.22 -25.80
C ARG A 19 -32.09 -21.39 -26.02
N LEU A 20 -32.72 -20.45 -26.72
CA LEU A 20 -33.97 -20.67 -27.46
C LEU A 20 -33.74 -20.47 -28.95
N LYS A 21 -34.46 -21.24 -29.78
CA LYS A 21 -34.33 -21.27 -31.24
C LYS A 21 -35.45 -20.45 -31.88
N GLN A 22 -35.13 -19.70 -32.93
CA GLN A 22 -36.09 -19.37 -33.99
C GLN A 22 -35.39 -19.32 -35.36
N LYS A 23 -36.15 -19.51 -36.45
CA LYS A 23 -35.68 -19.65 -37.84
C LYS A 23 -36.51 -18.77 -38.79
N SER A 24 -35.84 -17.95 -39.60
CA SER A 24 -36.27 -17.43 -40.91
C SER A 24 -35.21 -16.43 -41.43
N ALA A 25 -35.00 -16.18 -42.73
CA ALA A 25 -35.29 -16.95 -43.95
C ALA A 25 -34.30 -16.51 -45.06
N ASP A 26 -34.34 -17.16 -46.23
CA ASP A 26 -33.41 -17.01 -47.37
C ASP A 26 -33.67 -15.79 -48.29
N ARG A 27 -32.60 -15.20 -48.87
CA ARG A 27 -32.45 -14.72 -50.30
C ARG A 27 -33.35 -13.54 -50.78
N THR A 28 -33.12 -12.77 -51.87
CA THR A 28 -32.10 -12.56 -52.96
C THR A 28 -32.46 -11.22 -53.70
N ALA A 29 -31.76 -10.57 -54.64
CA ALA A 29 -30.43 -10.62 -55.30
C ALA A 29 -30.22 -9.30 -56.12
N LEU A 30 -29.10 -9.18 -56.87
CA LEU A 30 -28.84 -8.26 -58.02
C LEU A 30 -28.67 -6.77 -57.68
N ASN A 31 -27.63 -6.05 -58.15
CA ASN A 31 -27.27 -5.85 -59.57
C ASN A 31 -25.75 -5.67 -59.81
N THR A 32 -25.34 -5.16 -60.99
CA THR A 32 -24.09 -5.55 -61.68
C THR A 32 -23.20 -4.36 -62.15
N ASP A 33 -22.13 -4.68 -62.93
CA ASP A 33 -21.35 -3.84 -63.88
C ASP A 33 -20.12 -3.05 -63.36
N MET A 34 -18.99 -2.90 -64.11
CA MET A 34 -18.46 -3.57 -65.33
C MET A 34 -16.95 -3.22 -65.58
N TYR A 35 -16.27 -3.93 -66.51
CA TYR A 35 -14.87 -3.75 -67.05
C TYR A 35 -13.69 -4.22 -66.15
N CYS A 36 -12.81 -5.18 -66.48
CA CYS A 36 -12.52 -6.09 -67.62
C CYS A 36 -11.37 -5.72 -68.61
N LEU A 37 -10.65 -6.75 -69.11
CA LEU A 37 -9.48 -6.83 -70.04
C LEU A 37 -8.07 -6.63 -69.41
N LEU A 38 -7.11 -7.59 -69.30
CA LEU A 38 -6.91 -9.01 -69.70
C LEU A 38 -6.09 -9.29 -71.00
N LYS A 39 -4.81 -9.73 -70.85
CA LYS A 39 -3.92 -10.58 -71.72
C LYS A 39 -2.44 -10.45 -71.28
N CYS A 40 -1.46 -11.37 -71.49
CA CYS A 40 -1.42 -12.84 -71.58
C CYS A 40 0.07 -13.36 -71.49
N SER A 41 0.32 -14.41 -70.67
CA SER A 41 1.19 -15.62 -70.81
C SER A 41 2.26 -15.80 -71.93
N PRO A 42 3.25 -16.75 -71.84
CA PRO A 42 3.77 -17.51 -70.66
C PRO A 42 5.31 -17.90 -70.67
N LEU A 43 5.72 -18.66 -69.63
CA LEU A 43 6.69 -19.79 -69.60
C LEU A 43 8.23 -19.59 -69.75
N ILE A 44 9.00 -20.08 -68.75
CA ILE A 44 9.81 -21.34 -68.81
C ILE A 44 10.39 -21.69 -67.41
N LEU A 45 10.70 -22.97 -67.18
CA LEU A 45 11.25 -23.53 -65.93
C LEU A 45 12.76 -23.26 -65.75
N ALA A 46 13.17 -23.06 -64.50
CA ALA A 46 14.47 -23.51 -64.00
C ALA A 46 14.35 -23.88 -62.51
N VAL A 47 14.66 -25.13 -62.15
CA VAL A 47 14.72 -25.60 -60.75
C VAL A 47 16.18 -25.73 -60.36
N ALA A 48 16.61 -24.99 -59.33
CA ALA A 48 17.92 -25.14 -58.71
C ALA A 48 17.78 -25.03 -57.19
N VAL A 49 18.05 -26.13 -56.49
CA VAL A 49 18.10 -26.17 -55.02
C VAL A 49 19.53 -25.85 -54.57
N CYS A 50 19.69 -24.86 -53.70
CA CYS A 50 20.83 -24.74 -52.79
C CYS A 50 20.39 -24.02 -51.51
N HIS A 51 20.94 -24.44 -50.38
CA HIS A 51 20.64 -23.81 -49.09
C HIS A 51 21.29 -22.43 -48.98
N GLY A 52 20.56 -21.47 -48.41
CA GLY A 52 21.11 -20.17 -48.07
C GLY A 52 22.01 -20.24 -46.82
N TRP A 53 23.07 -19.46 -46.85
CA TRP A 53 23.93 -19.06 -45.72
C TRP A 53 24.37 -17.61 -46.00
N LEU A 54 24.93 -16.92 -45.00
CA LEU A 54 25.48 -15.55 -45.10
C LEU A 54 24.45 -14.42 -45.34
N PHE A 55 23.74 -14.04 -44.29
CA PHE A 55 23.99 -12.74 -43.67
C PHE A 55 24.14 -12.95 -42.17
N GLY A 56 25.19 -12.40 -41.58
CA GLY A 56 25.47 -12.50 -40.15
C GLY A 56 26.11 -11.22 -39.67
N ASP A 57 25.42 -10.53 -38.76
CA ASP A 57 25.89 -9.32 -38.11
C ASP A 57 25.47 -9.31 -36.64
N PHE A 58 26.41 -8.92 -35.78
CA PHE A 58 26.20 -8.35 -34.43
C PHE A 58 25.07 -8.90 -33.54
N VAL A 59 25.03 -10.22 -33.33
CA VAL A 59 24.61 -10.74 -32.00
C VAL A 59 25.84 -10.76 -31.10
N GLY A 60 26.09 -9.63 -30.42
CA GLY A 60 27.02 -9.61 -29.30
C GLY A 60 26.54 -10.57 -28.22
N LYS A 61 27.43 -11.40 -27.65
CA LYS A 61 27.09 -12.29 -26.53
C LYS A 61 26.86 -11.47 -25.25
N GLN A 62 25.69 -10.86 -25.16
CA GLN A 62 25.07 -10.55 -23.89
C GLN A 62 24.95 -11.87 -23.14
N LYS A 63 25.66 -12.01 -22.02
CA LYS A 63 25.42 -13.12 -21.10
C LYS A 63 23.94 -13.07 -20.74
N GLU A 64 23.27 -14.22 -20.85
CA GLU A 64 22.12 -14.48 -19.99
C GLU A 64 22.63 -14.28 -18.55
N LEU A 65 22.10 -13.27 -17.86
CA LEU A 65 22.06 -13.33 -16.41
C LEU A 65 20.94 -14.31 -16.11
N ASP A 66 21.23 -15.35 -15.33
CA ASP A 66 20.19 -16.21 -14.76
C ASP A 66 19.12 -15.32 -14.10
N GLU A 67 17.84 -15.54 -14.42
CA GLU A 67 16.79 -14.53 -14.21
C GLU A 67 16.58 -14.17 -12.73
N ILE A 68 17.20 -13.06 -12.30
CA ILE A 68 17.15 -12.55 -10.93
C ILE A 68 15.72 -12.15 -10.57
N SER A 69 15.01 -13.08 -9.93
CA SER A 69 13.59 -12.94 -9.56
C SER A 69 13.36 -12.17 -8.24
N LEU A 70 14.35 -11.40 -7.77
CA LEU A 70 14.30 -10.68 -6.50
C LEU A 70 13.52 -9.36 -6.61
N TRP A 71 12.53 -9.18 -5.74
CA TRP A 71 11.75 -7.94 -5.67
C TRP A 71 11.34 -7.56 -4.23
N PRO A 72 11.56 -6.31 -3.79
CA PRO A 72 12.50 -5.34 -4.34
C PRO A 72 13.95 -5.88 -4.38
N LEU A 73 14.75 -5.40 -5.31
CA LEU A 73 16.17 -5.77 -5.44
C LEU A 73 16.97 -5.27 -4.20
N PRO A 74 17.76 -6.13 -3.53
CA PRO A 74 18.57 -5.74 -2.37
C PRO A 74 19.66 -4.70 -2.66
N GLN A 75 20.05 -3.92 -1.64
CA GLN A 75 21.13 -2.91 -1.75
C GLN A 75 22.48 -3.51 -2.19
N LYS A 76 22.79 -4.73 -1.76
CA LYS A 76 23.94 -5.53 -2.21
C LYS A 76 23.50 -6.98 -2.38
N PHE A 77 23.85 -7.55 -3.53
CA PHE A 77 23.58 -8.93 -3.91
C PHE A 77 24.80 -9.47 -4.67
N GLN A 78 25.34 -10.59 -4.21
CA GLN A 78 26.38 -11.34 -4.90
C GLN A 78 25.96 -12.81 -4.91
N SER A 79 25.83 -13.40 -6.10
CA SER A 79 25.45 -14.81 -6.25
C SER A 79 26.48 -15.57 -7.11
N SER A 80 26.50 -16.89 -6.95
CA SER A 80 27.41 -17.84 -7.59
C SER A 80 26.62 -18.84 -8.43
N ALA A 81 27.31 -19.57 -9.32
CA ALA A 81 26.74 -20.70 -10.06
C ALA A 81 26.72 -22.02 -9.24
N VAL A 82 27.31 -22.03 -8.03
CA VAL A 82 27.18 -23.13 -7.07
C VAL A 82 25.76 -23.13 -6.52
N ALA A 83 25.09 -24.28 -6.56
CA ALA A 83 23.68 -24.41 -6.15
C ALA A 83 23.45 -25.60 -5.22
N PHE A 84 22.69 -25.36 -4.16
CA PHE A 84 22.32 -26.35 -3.14
C PHE A 84 20.87 -26.76 -3.28
N LYS A 85 20.56 -28.02 -2.96
CA LYS A 85 19.19 -28.56 -3.06
C LYS A 85 18.43 -28.43 -1.74
N LEU A 86 17.19 -27.94 -1.79
CA LEU A 86 16.28 -27.91 -0.63
C LEU A 86 15.30 -29.08 -0.67
N SER A 87 15.51 -30.05 0.23
CA SER A 87 14.64 -31.20 0.46
C SER A 87 13.50 -30.84 1.43
N PRO A 88 12.21 -30.76 1.01
CA PRO A 88 11.13 -30.30 1.91
C PRO A 88 10.86 -31.22 3.12
N GLY A 89 11.30 -32.47 3.06
CA GLY A 89 11.19 -33.43 4.18
C GLY A 89 12.31 -33.33 5.23
N SER A 90 13.30 -32.45 5.04
CA SER A 90 14.45 -32.30 5.94
C SER A 90 14.90 -30.86 6.17
N PHE A 91 14.63 -29.93 5.24
CA PHE A 91 14.95 -28.51 5.41
C PHE A 91 14.15 -27.88 6.56
N GLN A 92 14.80 -27.08 7.40
CA GLN A 92 14.15 -26.36 8.51
C GLN A 92 14.56 -24.88 8.58
N ILE A 93 13.63 -24.02 8.97
CA ILE A 93 13.92 -22.65 9.39
C ILE A 93 13.93 -22.65 10.92
N VAL A 94 15.07 -22.28 11.52
CA VAL A 94 15.33 -22.43 12.96
C VAL A 94 15.91 -21.15 13.56
N HIS A 95 15.78 -20.99 14.88
CA HIS A 95 16.51 -19.95 15.60
C HIS A 95 18.00 -20.33 15.71
N ALA A 96 18.91 -19.42 15.38
CA ALA A 96 20.34 -19.60 15.62
C ALA A 96 20.62 -19.71 17.12
N LYS A 97 21.63 -20.50 17.52
CA LYS A 97 21.94 -20.78 18.94
C LYS A 97 22.34 -19.54 19.75
N GLN A 98 22.80 -18.49 19.08
CA GLN A 98 23.20 -17.20 19.63
C GLN A 98 22.12 -16.10 19.46
N SER A 99 20.91 -16.46 19.01
CA SER A 99 19.80 -15.53 18.81
C SER A 99 19.16 -15.11 20.14
N SER A 100 18.92 -13.81 20.31
CA SER A 100 18.11 -13.29 21.43
C SER A 100 16.64 -13.70 21.33
N ALA A 101 16.10 -13.79 20.10
CA ALA A 101 14.78 -14.33 19.85
C ALA A 101 14.82 -15.87 19.75
N GLY A 102 14.03 -16.54 20.60
CA GLY A 102 13.82 -18.00 20.59
C GLY A 102 12.34 -18.38 20.37
N PRO A 103 11.94 -19.63 20.68
CA PRO A 103 10.61 -20.18 20.36
C PRO A 103 9.39 -19.48 21.02
N SER A 104 9.60 -18.57 21.97
CA SER A 104 8.56 -17.68 22.49
C SER A 104 8.19 -16.55 21.52
N CYS A 105 9.05 -16.23 20.55
CA CYS A 105 8.89 -15.12 19.62
C CYS A 105 7.80 -15.43 18.58
N SER A 106 6.55 -15.09 18.93
CA SER A 106 5.34 -15.38 18.14
C SER A 106 5.46 -14.95 16.67
N ILE A 107 6.03 -13.76 16.40
CA ILE A 107 6.28 -13.24 15.05
C ILE A 107 7.12 -14.23 14.23
N LEU A 108 8.31 -14.59 14.71
CA LEU A 108 9.24 -15.45 13.96
C LEU A 108 8.69 -16.86 13.79
N VAL A 109 8.12 -17.48 14.82
CA VAL A 109 7.58 -18.84 14.74
C VAL A 109 6.45 -18.95 13.70
N ASN A 110 5.59 -17.92 13.59
CA ASN A 110 4.56 -17.89 12.55
C ASN A 110 5.11 -17.51 11.17
N ALA A 111 6.15 -16.68 11.09
CA ALA A 111 6.83 -16.37 9.84
C ALA A 111 7.58 -17.60 9.26
N PHE A 112 8.25 -18.39 10.10
CA PHE A 112 8.96 -19.62 9.68
C PHE A 112 7.98 -20.62 9.05
N ARG A 113 6.82 -20.85 9.68
CA ARG A 113 5.76 -21.70 9.11
C ARG A 113 5.25 -21.13 7.78
N ARG A 114 4.93 -19.83 7.73
CA ARG A 114 4.40 -19.15 6.53
C ARG A 114 5.37 -19.21 5.34
N TYR A 115 6.66 -18.94 5.56
CA TYR A 115 7.66 -18.99 4.48
C TYR A 115 8.00 -20.42 4.05
N PHE A 116 7.96 -21.40 4.95
CA PHE A 116 8.01 -22.82 4.57
C PHE A 116 6.81 -23.21 3.69
N GLU A 117 5.60 -22.75 4.03
CA GLU A 117 4.39 -22.93 3.21
C GLU A 117 4.49 -22.22 1.85
N TYR A 118 5.20 -21.09 1.73
CA TYR A 118 5.42 -20.42 0.44
C TYR A 118 6.40 -21.17 -0.47
N MET A 119 7.52 -21.66 0.07
CA MET A 119 8.50 -22.41 -0.72
C MET A 119 7.99 -23.80 -1.12
N PHE A 120 7.19 -24.46 -0.27
CA PHE A 120 6.86 -25.89 -0.38
C PHE A 120 5.36 -26.25 -0.35
N GLY A 121 4.44 -25.28 -0.23
CA GLY A 121 3.01 -25.56 -0.12
C GLY A 121 2.38 -26.17 -1.38
N ASP A 122 2.83 -25.77 -2.56
CA ASP A 122 2.30 -26.23 -3.86
C ASP A 122 2.80 -27.62 -4.32
N LEU A 123 3.06 -28.54 -3.39
CA LEU A 123 3.47 -29.93 -3.65
C LEU A 123 2.33 -30.83 -4.15
N LYS A 124 1.58 -30.37 -5.16
CA LYS A 124 0.57 -31.17 -5.87
C LYS A 124 1.21 -32.09 -6.91
N LYS A 125 1.59 -33.30 -6.46
CA LYS A 125 1.78 -34.51 -7.27
C LYS A 125 2.61 -34.37 -8.56
N HIS A 126 3.93 -34.49 -8.46
CA HIS A 126 4.71 -35.13 -9.53
C HIS A 126 5.69 -36.15 -8.94
N GLU A 127 6.04 -37.16 -9.74
CA GLU A 127 6.65 -38.41 -9.27
C GLU A 127 7.92 -38.74 -10.08
N LYS A 128 8.89 -39.41 -9.43
CA LYS A 128 10.10 -40.00 -10.04
C LYS A 128 11.16 -39.02 -10.60
N SER A 129 11.87 -38.32 -9.71
CA SER A 129 13.17 -37.70 -10.06
C SER A 129 14.20 -38.76 -10.46
N ARG A 130 14.92 -38.58 -11.59
CA ARG A 130 16.24 -39.20 -11.80
C ARG A 130 17.33 -38.22 -11.34
N LYS A 131 18.45 -38.75 -10.82
CA LYS A 131 19.49 -37.92 -10.20
C LYS A 131 20.25 -37.10 -11.23
N LYS A 132 20.09 -35.77 -11.19
CA LYS A 132 21.18 -34.82 -11.47
C LYS A 132 22.19 -34.90 -10.31
N VAL A 133 23.44 -34.50 -10.55
CA VAL A 133 24.41 -34.30 -9.46
C VAL A 133 24.21 -32.87 -8.94
N TYR A 134 24.11 -32.74 -7.62
CA TYR A 134 24.08 -31.47 -6.89
C TYR A 134 25.26 -31.49 -5.92
N ASP A 135 25.82 -30.33 -5.61
CA ASP A 135 27.02 -30.25 -4.76
C ASP A 135 26.69 -30.68 -3.31
N SER A 136 25.57 -30.22 -2.75
CA SER A 136 25.04 -30.71 -1.47
C SER A 136 23.52 -30.45 -1.28
N ASP A 137 22.95 -31.01 -0.19
CA ASP A 137 21.62 -30.69 0.32
C ASP A 137 21.74 -29.63 1.44
N LEU A 138 21.09 -28.47 1.28
CA LEU A 138 21.05 -27.44 2.32
C LEU A 138 20.05 -27.82 3.41
N ALA A 139 20.52 -28.01 4.65
CA ALA A 139 19.71 -28.55 5.73
C ALA A 139 18.92 -27.50 6.54
N GLU A 140 19.49 -26.32 6.77
CA GLU A 140 18.92 -25.31 7.67
C GLU A 140 19.03 -23.89 7.12
N LEU A 141 18.03 -23.06 7.44
CA LEU A 141 18.17 -21.61 7.52
C LEU A 141 18.15 -21.20 9.00
N GLN A 142 19.27 -20.73 9.52
CA GLN A 142 19.44 -20.27 10.90
C GLN A 142 19.19 -18.76 10.99
N VAL A 143 18.14 -18.36 11.70
CA VAL A 143 17.74 -16.97 11.90
C VAL A 143 18.33 -16.44 13.20
N TRP A 144 19.21 -15.44 13.10
CA TRP A 144 19.97 -14.85 14.19
C TRP A 144 19.55 -13.39 14.44
N ILE A 145 18.83 -13.17 15.54
CA ILE A 145 18.55 -11.82 16.04
C ILE A 145 19.68 -11.39 16.97
N THR A 146 20.26 -10.20 16.73
CA THR A 146 21.53 -9.77 17.34
C THR A 146 21.38 -8.67 18.40
N SER A 147 20.29 -7.90 18.39
CA SER A 147 19.92 -6.99 19.48
C SER A 147 19.58 -7.76 20.74
N ALA A 148 19.86 -7.18 21.91
CA ALA A 148 19.44 -7.73 23.20
C ALA A 148 17.91 -7.69 23.40
N ASP A 149 17.24 -6.70 22.82
CA ASP A 149 15.78 -6.68 22.65
C ASP A 149 15.43 -7.07 21.20
N PRO A 150 14.76 -8.21 20.96
CA PRO A 150 14.36 -8.62 19.63
C PRO A 150 13.08 -7.93 19.12
N GLU A 151 12.35 -7.20 19.95
CA GLU A 151 11.05 -6.54 19.64
C GLU A 151 9.86 -7.51 19.34
N CYS A 152 9.98 -8.81 19.67
CA CYS A 152 8.99 -9.86 19.37
C CYS A 152 7.53 -9.56 19.80
N ASP A 153 7.36 -8.89 20.95
CA ASP A 153 6.06 -8.55 21.54
C ASP A 153 5.66 -7.09 21.27
N GLY A 154 6.50 -6.33 20.57
CA GLY A 154 6.27 -4.94 20.20
C GLY A 154 5.42 -4.76 18.94
N TYR A 155 5.21 -3.48 18.60
CA TYR A 155 4.70 -3.03 17.31
C TYR A 155 5.85 -2.36 16.53
N PRO A 156 5.92 -2.50 15.20
CA PRO A 156 6.90 -1.78 14.39
C PRO A 156 6.70 -0.26 14.52
N SER A 157 7.78 0.51 14.42
CA SER A 157 7.80 1.97 14.50
C SER A 157 8.38 2.59 13.23
N LEU A 158 8.40 3.93 13.12
CA LEU A 158 9.12 4.61 12.02
C LEU A 158 10.65 4.47 12.13
N GLN A 159 11.14 4.10 13.31
CA GLN A 159 12.56 3.91 13.64
C GLN A 159 12.95 2.42 13.76
N ALA A 160 12.07 1.52 13.31
CA ALA A 160 12.35 0.09 13.29
C ALA A 160 13.49 -0.24 12.31
N ASP A 161 14.55 -0.87 12.81
CA ASP A 161 15.64 -1.36 11.96
C ASP A 161 15.15 -2.54 11.11
N GLU A 162 15.03 -2.32 9.79
CA GLU A 162 14.63 -3.34 8.82
C GLU A 162 15.82 -3.93 8.04
N SER A 163 17.06 -3.70 8.50
CA SER A 163 18.27 -4.22 7.86
C SER A 163 18.52 -5.69 8.17
N TYR A 164 19.14 -6.39 7.22
CA TYR A 164 19.55 -7.78 7.38
C TYR A 164 20.76 -8.14 6.51
N GLU A 165 21.46 -9.18 6.94
CA GLU A 165 22.49 -9.89 6.18
C GLU A 165 21.99 -11.32 5.96
N LEU A 166 22.05 -11.82 4.72
CA LEU A 166 21.67 -13.19 4.37
C LEU A 166 22.83 -13.83 3.61
N SER A 167 23.39 -14.90 4.17
CA SER A 167 24.43 -15.71 3.53
C SER A 167 23.89 -17.12 3.33
N VAL A 168 23.86 -17.57 2.08
CA VAL A 168 23.43 -18.91 1.67
C VAL A 168 24.67 -19.70 1.30
N ASP A 169 25.13 -20.56 2.20
CA ASP A 169 26.34 -21.38 2.05
C ASP A 169 26.23 -22.70 2.81
N GLU A 170 27.17 -23.61 2.59
CA GLU A 170 27.28 -24.85 3.36
C GLU A 170 27.88 -24.63 4.77
N PRO A 171 27.44 -25.38 5.79
CA PRO A 171 26.40 -26.43 5.76
C PRO A 171 24.97 -25.91 5.99
N SER A 172 24.80 -24.60 6.22
CA SER A 172 23.54 -23.98 6.64
C SER A 172 23.52 -22.50 6.26
N ALA A 173 22.41 -22.03 5.67
CA ALA A 173 22.21 -20.62 5.42
C ALA A 173 22.00 -19.86 6.74
N VAL A 174 22.46 -18.61 6.81
CA VAL A 174 22.33 -17.75 7.98
C VAL A 174 21.66 -16.44 7.57
N LEU A 175 20.53 -16.15 8.22
CA LEU A 175 19.86 -14.86 8.16
C LEU A 175 20.08 -14.11 9.46
N LYS A 176 20.84 -13.01 9.42
CA LYS A 176 21.20 -12.20 10.58
C LYS A 176 20.53 -10.83 10.49
N ALA A 177 19.92 -10.37 11.59
CA ALA A 177 19.25 -9.07 11.67
C ALA A 177 19.46 -8.42 13.04
N ALA A 178 19.18 -7.12 13.14
CA ALA A 178 19.16 -6.40 14.42
C ALA A 178 18.02 -6.92 15.32
N ASN A 179 16.78 -6.80 14.85
CA ASN A 179 15.53 -7.20 15.52
C ASN A 179 14.67 -8.10 14.59
N VAL A 180 13.43 -8.42 14.99
CA VAL A 180 12.51 -9.23 14.16
C VAL A 180 12.11 -8.60 12.82
N TRP A 181 12.14 -7.27 12.67
CA TRP A 181 11.63 -6.60 11.47
C TRP A 181 12.55 -6.84 10.27
N GLY A 182 13.87 -6.67 10.44
CA GLY A 182 14.86 -7.05 9.43
C GLY A 182 14.80 -8.54 9.07
N ALA A 183 14.61 -9.42 10.06
CA ALA A 183 14.47 -10.86 9.82
C ALA A 183 13.23 -11.20 8.98
N LEU A 184 12.11 -10.49 9.14
CA LEU A 184 10.94 -10.66 8.25
C LEU A 184 11.25 -10.27 6.80
N ARG A 185 12.08 -9.24 6.56
CA ARG A 185 12.49 -8.83 5.20
C ARG A 185 13.48 -9.81 4.58
N GLY A 186 14.37 -10.39 5.37
CA GLY A 186 15.31 -11.41 4.91
C GLY A 186 14.68 -12.78 4.65
N LEU A 187 13.63 -13.16 5.39
CA LEU A 187 12.85 -14.38 5.10
C LEU A 187 12.12 -14.28 3.75
N GLU A 188 11.57 -13.10 3.45
CA GLU A 188 11.00 -12.80 2.13
C GLU A 188 12.03 -12.99 1.02
N THR A 189 13.18 -12.32 1.12
CA THR A 189 14.27 -12.44 0.14
C THR A 189 14.79 -13.87 0.02
N PHE A 190 14.92 -14.63 1.10
CA PHE A 190 15.30 -16.05 1.04
C PHE A 190 14.28 -16.87 0.25
N SER A 191 12.98 -16.65 0.45
CA SER A 191 11.95 -17.38 -0.29
C SER A 191 11.96 -17.07 -1.79
N GLN A 192 12.35 -15.86 -2.19
CA GLN A 192 12.51 -15.44 -3.59
C GLN A 192 13.79 -15.99 -4.25
N LEU A 193 14.79 -16.44 -3.47
CA LEU A 193 15.98 -17.13 -3.98
C LEU A 193 15.73 -18.62 -4.28
N VAL A 194 14.67 -19.21 -3.73
CA VAL A 194 14.35 -20.63 -3.94
C VAL A 194 13.58 -20.79 -5.25
N TYR A 195 14.21 -21.45 -6.22
CA TYR A 195 13.64 -21.74 -7.53
C TYR A 195 13.42 -23.25 -7.71
N ARG A 196 12.62 -23.64 -8.72
CA ARG A 196 12.46 -25.04 -9.12
C ARG A 196 13.11 -25.26 -10.48
N ASP A 197 13.79 -26.39 -10.64
CA ASP A 197 14.29 -26.83 -11.94
C ASP A 197 13.24 -27.60 -12.76
N ASP A 198 13.58 -27.93 -14.01
CA ASP A 198 12.75 -28.71 -14.94
C ASP A 198 12.32 -30.09 -14.42
N TYR A 199 12.98 -30.59 -13.36
CA TYR A 199 12.69 -31.86 -12.71
C TYR A 199 11.85 -31.71 -11.43
N GLY A 200 11.48 -30.47 -11.07
CA GLY A 200 10.69 -30.14 -9.89
C GLY A 200 11.47 -30.17 -8.57
N ALA A 201 12.81 -30.21 -8.59
CA ALA A 201 13.60 -30.06 -7.37
C ALA A 201 13.70 -28.57 -7.01
N ASN A 202 13.53 -28.25 -5.71
CA ASN A 202 13.78 -26.91 -5.21
C ASN A 202 15.28 -26.72 -4.98
N ASN A 203 15.84 -25.64 -5.50
CA ASN A 203 17.26 -25.32 -5.44
C ASN A 203 17.45 -23.86 -4.99
N ILE A 204 18.65 -23.52 -4.52
CA ILE A 204 19.07 -22.16 -4.21
C ILE A 204 20.54 -21.96 -4.59
N ASN A 205 20.90 -20.81 -5.16
CA ASN A 205 22.30 -20.51 -5.45
C ASN A 205 23.02 -19.99 -4.21
N LYS A 206 24.32 -20.32 -4.08
CA LYS A 206 25.21 -19.69 -3.10
C LYS A 206 25.21 -18.18 -3.28
N THR A 207 24.77 -17.46 -2.26
CA THR A 207 24.39 -16.04 -2.38
C THR A 207 24.65 -15.29 -1.08
N ASP A 208 25.31 -14.14 -1.17
CA ASP A 208 25.53 -13.19 -0.08
C ASP A 208 24.77 -11.89 -0.35
N ILE A 209 23.98 -11.45 0.63
CA ILE A 209 23.13 -10.25 0.58
C ILE A 209 23.35 -9.41 1.84
N SER A 210 23.39 -8.09 1.66
CA SER A 210 23.37 -7.10 2.73
C SER A 210 22.42 -5.99 2.30
N ASP A 211 21.33 -5.81 3.05
CA ASP A 211 20.16 -5.07 2.59
C ASP A 211 19.52 -4.21 3.68
N PHE A 212 18.91 -3.11 3.25
CA PHE A 212 18.19 -2.15 4.09
C PHE A 212 17.29 -1.26 3.21
N PRO A 213 16.15 -0.76 3.70
CA PRO A 213 15.29 0.11 2.90
C PRO A 213 15.91 1.49 2.68
N ARG A 214 15.79 2.06 1.47
CA ARG A 214 16.18 3.46 1.18
C ARG A 214 15.35 4.48 1.97
N PHE A 215 14.13 4.11 2.37
CA PHE A 215 13.20 4.96 3.12
C PHE A 215 12.40 4.13 4.15
N ALA A 216 12.32 4.63 5.38
CA ALA A 216 11.64 3.96 6.50
C ALA A 216 10.10 4.02 6.45
N HIS A 217 9.51 4.85 5.59
CA HIS A 217 8.06 4.91 5.37
C HIS A 217 7.72 4.38 3.97
N ARG A 218 7.01 3.25 3.89
CA ARG A 218 6.59 2.61 2.62
C ARG A 218 5.13 2.17 2.74
N GLY A 219 4.23 3.01 2.21
CA GLY A 219 2.79 2.96 2.51
C GLY A 219 1.93 2.31 1.41
N ILE A 220 0.83 1.69 1.82
CA ILE A 220 -0.36 1.47 0.98
C ILE A 220 -1.53 2.16 1.68
N LEU A 221 -2.31 2.96 0.94
CA LEU A 221 -3.57 3.53 1.36
C LEU A 221 -4.71 2.65 0.83
N LEU A 222 -5.59 2.17 1.72
CA LEU A 222 -6.88 1.61 1.30
C LEU A 222 -8.00 2.51 1.80
N ASP A 223 -8.70 3.10 0.83
CA ASP A 223 -10.02 3.68 1.01
C ASP A 223 -11.01 2.54 1.22
N SER A 224 -11.68 2.57 2.38
CA SER A 224 -12.74 1.63 2.70
C SER A 224 -14.09 2.29 2.99
N SER A 225 -14.20 3.58 2.65
CA SER A 225 -15.43 4.37 2.79
C SER A 225 -16.17 4.53 1.47
N ARG A 226 -15.48 4.90 0.37
CA ARG A 226 -16.09 5.02 -0.96
C ARG A 226 -16.60 3.66 -1.45
N HIS A 227 -15.95 2.57 -1.02
CA HIS A 227 -16.45 1.20 -1.10
C HIS A 227 -16.01 0.41 0.15
N PHE A 228 -16.92 -0.32 0.79
CA PHE A 228 -16.56 -1.19 1.93
C PHE A 228 -15.71 -2.38 1.45
N LEU A 229 -14.54 -2.57 2.07
CA LEU A 229 -13.62 -3.67 1.76
C LEU A 229 -13.82 -4.83 2.76
N PRO A 230 -14.30 -6.02 2.33
CA PRO A 230 -14.44 -7.15 3.23
C PRO A 230 -13.10 -7.51 3.90
N LEU A 231 -13.09 -7.82 5.20
CA LEU A 231 -11.87 -8.05 5.98
C LEU A 231 -10.81 -8.93 5.29
N LYS A 232 -11.24 -10.01 4.63
CA LYS A 232 -10.36 -10.91 3.83
C LYS A 232 -9.53 -10.18 2.76
N VAL A 233 -10.02 -9.09 2.18
CA VAL A 233 -9.35 -8.28 1.16
C VAL A 233 -8.27 -7.40 1.81
N ILE A 234 -8.56 -6.83 2.98
CA ILE A 234 -7.56 -6.06 3.76
C ILE A 234 -6.41 -7.00 4.18
N LEU A 235 -6.73 -8.19 4.70
CA LEU A 235 -5.72 -9.18 5.07
C LEU A 235 -4.90 -9.68 3.87
N ALA A 236 -5.52 -9.86 2.69
CA ALA A 236 -4.81 -10.22 1.47
C ALA A 236 -3.85 -9.10 0.99
N ASN A 237 -4.26 -7.83 1.11
CA ASN A 237 -3.38 -6.69 0.81
C ASN A 237 -2.20 -6.64 1.80
N LEU A 238 -2.42 -6.85 3.10
CA LEU A 238 -1.35 -6.93 4.09
C LEU A 238 -0.35 -8.08 3.82
N GLU A 239 -0.77 -9.16 3.17
CA GLU A 239 0.13 -10.22 2.72
C GLU A 239 0.97 -9.78 1.50
N ALA A 240 0.33 -9.23 0.46
CA ALA A 240 1.02 -8.71 -0.72
C ALA A 240 1.99 -7.56 -0.38
N MET A 241 1.66 -6.75 0.62
CA MET A 241 2.52 -5.73 1.21
C MET A 241 3.79 -6.33 1.82
N ALA A 242 3.66 -7.42 2.60
CA ALA A 242 4.80 -8.09 3.20
C ALA A 242 5.75 -8.65 2.12
N MET A 243 5.19 -9.27 1.08
CA MET A 243 5.94 -9.78 -0.08
C MET A 243 6.72 -8.67 -0.81
N ASN A 244 6.09 -7.50 -0.99
CA ASN A 244 6.72 -6.34 -1.60
C ASN A 244 7.52 -5.47 -0.60
N LYS A 245 7.74 -5.94 0.63
CA LYS A 245 8.47 -5.26 1.71
C LYS A 245 7.94 -3.86 2.07
N PHE A 246 6.65 -3.59 1.87
CA PHE A 246 5.96 -2.42 2.44
C PHE A 246 5.82 -2.58 3.97
N ASN A 247 5.74 -1.46 4.70
CA ASN A 247 5.75 -1.46 6.16
C ASN A 247 4.70 -0.54 6.82
N VAL A 248 3.89 0.19 6.05
CA VAL A 248 2.77 0.98 6.56
C VAL A 248 1.50 0.67 5.79
N PHE A 249 0.45 0.30 6.51
CA PHE A 249 -0.93 0.32 6.05
C PHE A 249 -1.59 1.61 6.56
N HIS A 250 -1.88 2.52 5.64
CA HIS A 250 -2.68 3.73 5.87
C HIS A 250 -4.15 3.35 5.62
N TRP A 251 -4.95 3.35 6.67
CA TRP A 251 -6.34 2.94 6.58
C TRP A 251 -7.24 4.17 6.53
N HIS A 252 -7.61 4.58 5.32
CA HIS A 252 -8.63 5.60 5.07
C HIS A 252 -10.00 4.96 5.31
N ILE A 253 -10.41 4.97 6.59
CA ILE A 253 -11.47 4.10 7.11
C ILE A 253 -12.86 4.73 7.05
N VAL A 254 -12.96 6.07 6.95
CA VAL A 254 -14.23 6.82 6.86
C VAL A 254 -14.06 8.04 5.96
N ASP A 255 -15.13 8.45 5.28
CA ASP A 255 -15.21 9.59 4.34
C ASP A 255 -16.70 10.01 4.18
N ASP A 256 -17.03 10.88 3.23
CA ASP A 256 -18.40 11.30 2.89
C ASP A 256 -19.39 10.13 2.64
N PRO A 257 -19.07 9.07 1.86
CA PRO A 257 -20.07 8.08 1.46
C PRO A 257 -20.43 7.09 2.56
N SER A 258 -19.49 6.71 3.44
CA SER A 258 -19.80 5.81 4.55
C SER A 258 -18.86 5.88 5.77
N PHE A 259 -19.40 5.50 6.93
CA PHE A 259 -18.68 5.37 8.20
C PHE A 259 -18.67 3.91 8.70
N PRO A 260 -17.81 3.02 8.16
CA PRO A 260 -17.78 1.62 8.58
C PRO A 260 -17.08 1.37 9.93
N TYR A 261 -16.32 2.30 10.49
CA TYR A 261 -15.64 2.10 11.78
C TYR A 261 -16.63 2.02 12.96
N MET A 262 -16.74 0.88 13.66
CA MET A 262 -17.61 0.78 14.84
C MET A 262 -16.94 1.34 16.11
N SER A 263 -17.11 2.64 16.32
CA SER A 263 -16.75 3.30 17.58
C SER A 263 -17.52 2.70 18.77
N ARG A 264 -16.84 2.54 19.91
CA ARG A 264 -17.49 2.11 21.17
C ARG A 264 -18.12 3.29 21.91
N THR A 265 -17.47 4.45 21.81
CA THR A 265 -17.87 5.71 22.45
C THR A 265 -19.03 6.37 21.69
N PHE A 266 -19.07 6.21 20.37
CA PHE A 266 -20.13 6.75 19.51
C PHE A 266 -20.72 5.69 18.55
N PRO A 267 -21.46 4.68 19.05
CA PRO A 267 -22.00 3.59 18.22
C PRO A 267 -22.97 4.05 17.11
N ASP A 268 -23.58 5.23 17.28
CA ASP A 268 -24.46 5.87 16.31
C ASP A 268 -23.75 6.20 14.98
N LEU A 269 -22.42 6.40 14.98
CA LEU A 269 -21.64 6.69 13.78
C LEU A 269 -21.75 5.57 12.75
N SER A 270 -21.40 4.32 13.10
CA SER A 270 -21.51 3.20 12.17
C SER A 270 -22.95 2.70 12.00
N GLN A 271 -23.82 2.87 13.00
CA GLN A 271 -25.22 2.47 12.88
C GLN A 271 -26.03 3.31 11.87
N LYS A 272 -25.56 4.52 11.55
CA LYS A 272 -26.28 5.49 10.69
C LYS A 272 -25.45 6.02 9.52
N GLY A 273 -24.12 5.95 9.61
CA GLY A 273 -23.17 6.34 8.57
C GLY A 273 -22.66 5.18 7.71
N ALA A 274 -22.69 3.91 8.16
CA ALA A 274 -22.26 2.78 7.33
C ALA A 274 -23.29 2.42 6.24
N TYR A 275 -22.83 1.88 5.10
CA TYR A 275 -23.72 1.38 4.02
C TYR A 275 -24.74 0.34 4.50
N HIS A 276 -24.38 -0.48 5.50
CA HIS A 276 -25.31 -1.36 6.18
C HIS A 276 -24.80 -1.69 7.60
N PRO A 277 -25.58 -1.40 8.67
CA PRO A 277 -25.08 -1.32 10.06
C PRO A 277 -24.62 -2.64 10.69
N PHE A 278 -24.76 -3.77 9.98
CA PHE A 278 -24.35 -5.11 10.46
C PHE A 278 -23.39 -5.86 9.53
N THR A 279 -23.15 -5.38 8.31
CA THR A 279 -22.37 -6.14 7.30
C THR A 279 -21.33 -5.33 6.54
N HIS A 280 -21.43 -4.00 6.57
CA HIS A 280 -20.47 -3.07 5.96
C HIS A 280 -19.83 -2.22 7.07
N VAL A 281 -19.37 -2.90 8.13
CA VAL A 281 -18.89 -2.32 9.38
C VAL A 281 -17.67 -3.12 9.85
N TYR A 282 -16.63 -2.42 10.32
CA TYR A 282 -15.48 -3.00 11.00
C TYR A 282 -15.71 -2.96 12.51
N THR A 283 -15.88 -4.12 13.12
CA THR A 283 -16.00 -4.23 14.58
C THR A 283 -14.65 -4.03 15.27
N PRO A 284 -14.61 -3.75 16.58
CA PRO A 284 -13.36 -3.74 17.34
C PRO A 284 -12.57 -5.05 17.29
N SER A 285 -13.22 -6.18 16.96
CA SER A 285 -12.54 -7.46 16.72
C SER A 285 -11.84 -7.50 15.37
N ASP A 286 -12.46 -6.95 14.33
CA ASP A 286 -11.90 -6.88 12.97
C ASP A 286 -10.72 -5.90 12.94
N VAL A 287 -10.89 -4.71 13.53
CA VAL A 287 -9.81 -3.72 13.67
C VAL A 287 -8.62 -4.31 14.43
N LYS A 288 -8.85 -5.03 15.53
CA LYS A 288 -7.78 -5.75 16.25
C LYS A 288 -7.14 -6.85 15.39
N MET A 289 -7.91 -7.57 14.58
CA MET A 289 -7.38 -8.60 13.68
C MET A 289 -6.48 -8.00 12.60
N VAL A 290 -6.88 -6.89 11.98
CA VAL A 290 -6.05 -6.13 11.02
C VAL A 290 -4.74 -5.68 11.67
N ILE A 291 -4.82 -5.06 12.85
CA ILE A 291 -3.65 -4.57 13.60
C ILE A 291 -2.66 -5.71 13.93
N GLU A 292 -3.14 -6.85 14.42
CA GLU A 292 -2.26 -7.98 14.75
C GLU A 292 -1.72 -8.68 13.49
N PHE A 293 -2.54 -8.86 12.45
CA PHE A 293 -2.10 -9.48 11.19
C PHE A 293 -1.02 -8.64 10.48
N ALA A 294 -1.11 -7.30 10.59
CA ALA A 294 -0.09 -6.36 10.15
C ALA A 294 1.17 -6.44 11.02
N ARG A 295 1.04 -6.41 12.36
CA ARG A 295 2.16 -6.56 13.32
C ARG A 295 3.00 -7.81 13.03
N MET A 296 2.34 -8.94 12.78
CA MET A 296 2.96 -10.23 12.45
C MET A 296 3.69 -10.29 11.09
N ARG A 297 3.70 -9.16 10.35
CA ARG A 297 4.40 -8.92 9.08
C ARG A 297 5.31 -7.69 9.11
N GLY A 298 5.48 -7.07 10.28
CA GLY A 298 6.22 -5.81 10.41
C GLY A 298 5.55 -4.67 9.65
N ILE A 299 4.21 -4.65 9.62
CA ILE A 299 3.41 -3.58 9.02
C ILE A 299 2.73 -2.79 10.13
N ARG A 300 2.94 -1.48 10.11
CA ARG A 300 2.27 -0.48 10.95
C ARG A 300 0.86 -0.24 10.43
N VAL A 301 -0.10 0.06 11.31
CA VAL A 301 -1.46 0.45 10.91
C VAL A 301 -1.71 1.88 11.39
N ILE A 302 -1.67 2.82 10.44
CA ILE A 302 -1.96 4.24 10.69
C ILE A 302 -3.41 4.47 10.27
N PRO A 303 -4.33 4.77 11.21
CA PRO A 303 -5.69 5.14 10.86
C PRO A 303 -5.74 6.56 10.31
N GLU A 304 -6.65 6.79 9.36
CA GLU A 304 -7.07 8.12 8.95
C GLU A 304 -8.54 8.36 9.30
N PHE A 305 -8.80 9.49 9.93
CA PHE A 305 -10.14 9.97 10.25
C PHE A 305 -10.23 11.43 9.81
N ASP A 306 -10.50 11.64 8.53
CA ASP A 306 -10.38 12.93 7.86
C ASP A 306 -11.41 13.96 8.39
N THR A 307 -10.94 15.19 8.64
CA THR A 307 -11.77 16.34 9.03
C THR A 307 -11.04 17.65 8.69
N PRO A 308 -11.73 18.79 8.40
CA PRO A 308 -13.18 18.99 8.45
C PRO A 308 -13.91 18.69 7.13
N GLY A 309 -13.19 18.41 6.04
CA GLY A 309 -13.76 17.83 4.80
C GLY A 309 -14.30 16.41 5.05
N HIS A 310 -14.65 15.68 3.99
CA HIS A 310 -14.79 14.21 3.99
C HIS A 310 -15.59 13.59 5.17
N THR A 311 -16.65 14.27 5.61
CA THR A 311 -17.36 14.00 6.87
C THR A 311 -18.88 13.82 6.75
N GLN A 312 -19.47 13.82 5.56
CA GLN A 312 -20.94 13.72 5.38
C GLN A 312 -21.56 12.52 6.13
N SER A 313 -20.91 11.35 6.07
CA SER A 313 -21.36 10.13 6.78
C SER A 313 -21.39 10.27 8.31
N TRP A 314 -20.53 11.12 8.89
CA TRP A 314 -20.43 11.32 10.34
C TRP A 314 -21.66 12.07 10.89
N GLY A 315 -22.24 12.97 10.10
CA GLY A 315 -23.42 13.76 10.46
C GLY A 315 -24.68 12.92 10.69
N ASN A 316 -24.75 11.72 10.09
CA ASN A 316 -25.83 10.77 10.33
C ASN A 316 -25.81 10.22 11.77
N GLY A 317 -24.60 10.07 12.33
CA GLY A 317 -24.39 9.63 13.72
C GLY A 317 -24.46 10.78 14.72
N ILE A 318 -23.75 11.87 14.45
CA ILE A 318 -23.57 12.99 15.41
C ILE A 318 -24.38 14.21 14.97
N LYS A 319 -25.50 14.43 15.66
CA LYS A 319 -26.37 15.60 15.44
C LYS A 319 -25.58 16.89 15.65
N ASN A 320 -25.81 17.86 14.76
CA ASN A 320 -25.20 19.19 14.75
C ASN A 320 -23.66 19.22 14.57
N LEU A 321 -23.02 18.11 14.18
CA LEU A 321 -21.58 18.09 13.87
C LEU A 321 -21.26 18.83 12.57
N LEU A 322 -22.06 18.61 11.53
CA LEU A 322 -21.84 19.19 10.20
C LEU A 322 -22.50 20.56 10.05
N THR A 323 -21.96 21.38 9.14
CA THR A 323 -22.55 22.69 8.84
C THR A 323 -23.83 22.53 8.01
N PRO A 324 -24.99 23.09 8.43
CA PRO A 324 -26.15 23.22 7.56
C PRO A 324 -25.90 24.29 6.51
N CYS A 325 -26.04 23.96 5.23
CA CYS A 325 -25.89 24.92 4.14
C CYS A 325 -27.19 25.70 3.89
N TYR A 326 -27.08 26.85 3.22
CA TYR A 326 -28.18 27.80 3.00
C TYR A 326 -28.33 28.16 1.52
N SER A 327 -29.58 28.28 1.08
CA SER A 327 -29.95 28.90 -0.20
C SER A 327 -30.69 30.21 0.09
N GLY A 328 -30.02 31.34 -0.15
CA GLY A 328 -30.49 32.65 0.29
C GLY A 328 -30.60 32.73 1.80
N SER A 329 -31.81 32.98 2.33
CA SER A 329 -32.10 33.08 3.76
C SER A 329 -32.49 31.77 4.44
N SER A 330 -32.70 30.69 3.67
CA SER A 330 -33.25 29.43 4.17
C SER A 330 -32.23 28.30 4.11
N PRO A 331 -32.24 27.33 5.06
CA PRO A 331 -31.43 26.12 4.93
C PRO A 331 -31.77 25.36 3.64
N SER A 332 -30.76 24.83 2.95
CA SER A 332 -30.93 24.05 1.70
C SER A 332 -31.41 22.62 1.95
N GLY A 333 -31.32 22.13 3.19
CA GLY A 333 -31.46 20.71 3.52
C GLY A 333 -30.20 19.88 3.27
N THR A 334 -29.14 20.48 2.74
CA THR A 334 -27.82 19.84 2.58
C THR A 334 -26.86 20.28 3.68
N PHE A 335 -25.84 19.45 3.91
CA PHE A 335 -24.75 19.71 4.85
C PHE A 335 -23.42 19.83 4.10
N GLY A 336 -22.42 20.36 4.79
CA GLY A 336 -21.03 20.45 4.33
C GLY A 336 -20.06 20.17 5.48
N PRO A 337 -18.81 20.69 5.42
CA PRO A 337 -17.75 20.40 6.39
C PRO A 337 -18.16 20.55 7.86
N VAL A 338 -17.46 19.83 8.74
CA VAL A 338 -17.60 19.91 10.21
C VAL A 338 -17.73 21.36 10.65
N ASN A 339 -18.74 21.67 11.48
CA ASN A 339 -19.04 23.03 11.90
C ASN A 339 -18.00 23.50 12.93
N PRO A 340 -17.12 24.48 12.59
CA PRO A 340 -15.96 24.80 13.39
C PRO A 340 -16.25 25.82 14.51
N ILE A 341 -17.46 26.39 14.55
CA ILE A 341 -17.83 27.44 15.53
C ILE A 341 -18.46 26.86 16.81
N LEU A 342 -18.81 25.58 16.81
CA LEU A 342 -19.50 24.91 17.92
C LEU A 342 -18.49 24.18 18.82
N ASN A 343 -18.53 24.45 20.14
CA ASN A 343 -17.69 23.72 21.08
C ASN A 343 -18.00 22.22 21.11
N SER A 344 -19.26 21.82 20.89
CA SER A 344 -19.67 20.42 20.80
C SER A 344 -18.94 19.61 19.72
N SER A 345 -18.49 20.25 18.63
CA SER A 345 -17.65 19.60 17.61
C SER A 345 -16.30 19.17 18.22
N TYR A 346 -15.68 20.04 19.02
CA TYR A 346 -14.40 19.77 19.69
C TYR A 346 -14.57 18.84 20.89
N ASP A 347 -15.69 18.90 21.62
CA ASP A 347 -16.02 17.97 22.70
C ASP A 347 -16.23 16.54 22.16
N PHE A 348 -16.82 16.41 20.96
CA PHE A 348 -16.89 15.16 20.21
C PHE A 348 -15.49 14.68 19.79
N MET A 349 -14.71 15.51 19.06
CA MET A 349 -13.38 15.13 18.58
C MET A 349 -12.42 14.75 19.74
N THR A 350 -12.53 15.42 20.89
CA THR A 350 -11.75 15.09 22.10
C THR A 350 -12.02 13.69 22.61
N GLN A 351 -13.28 13.25 22.62
CA GLN A 351 -13.66 11.90 23.03
C GLN A 351 -13.36 10.87 21.94
N PHE A 352 -13.56 11.23 20.68
CA PHE A 352 -13.34 10.36 19.53
C PHE A 352 -11.85 10.03 19.34
N PHE A 353 -10.97 11.03 19.22
CA PHE A 353 -9.53 10.79 19.07
C PHE A 353 -8.87 10.19 20.32
N LYS A 354 -9.46 10.36 21.51
CA LYS A 354 -9.08 9.59 22.70
C LYS A 354 -9.34 8.09 22.52
N GLU A 355 -10.48 7.70 21.94
CA GLU A 355 -10.72 6.30 21.56
C GLU A 355 -9.72 5.83 20.50
N ILE A 356 -9.55 6.57 19.40
CA ILE A 356 -8.64 6.19 18.30
C ILE A 356 -7.20 6.00 18.82
N SER A 357 -6.70 6.90 19.67
CA SER A 357 -5.37 6.78 20.29
C SER A 357 -5.19 5.57 21.22
N THR A 358 -6.30 4.97 21.68
CA THR A 358 -6.33 3.76 22.51
C THR A 358 -6.51 2.49 21.67
N VAL A 359 -7.24 2.57 20.56
CA VAL A 359 -7.53 1.43 19.66
C VAL A 359 -6.35 1.14 18.74
N PHE A 360 -5.70 2.17 18.19
CA PHE A 360 -4.59 2.03 17.24
C PHE A 360 -3.25 2.23 17.96
N PRO A 361 -2.33 1.24 17.94
CA PRO A 361 -1.09 1.30 18.72
C PRO A 361 -0.03 2.22 18.13
N ASP A 362 -0.04 2.47 16.81
CA ASP A 362 0.99 3.24 16.11
C ASP A 362 1.21 4.64 16.71
N ALA A 363 2.43 5.14 16.64
CA ALA A 363 2.77 6.46 17.17
C ALA A 363 2.02 7.62 16.47
N TYR A 364 1.57 7.42 15.23
CA TYR A 364 0.92 8.43 14.40
C TYR A 364 -0.56 8.12 14.10
N ILE A 365 -1.34 9.17 13.91
CA ILE A 365 -2.70 9.16 13.35
C ILE A 365 -2.71 10.13 12.16
N HIS A 366 -3.32 9.77 11.03
CA HIS A 366 -3.60 10.73 9.96
C HIS A 366 -4.89 11.49 10.29
N LEU A 367 -4.80 12.82 10.31
CA LEU A 367 -5.92 13.71 10.63
C LEU A 367 -6.58 14.29 9.38
N GLY A 368 -6.02 13.97 8.20
CA GLY A 368 -6.56 14.39 6.93
C GLY A 368 -6.34 15.87 6.65
N GLY A 369 -7.43 16.55 6.29
CA GLY A 369 -7.51 17.99 6.13
C GLY A 369 -7.33 18.47 4.69
N ASP A 370 -7.76 17.69 3.70
CA ASP A 370 -7.76 18.03 2.27
C ASP A 370 -9.13 18.54 1.76
N GLU A 371 -9.13 19.04 0.52
CA GLU A 371 -10.28 19.41 -0.35
C GLU A 371 -11.49 20.16 0.28
N VAL A 372 -11.30 20.88 1.40
CA VAL A 372 -12.40 21.50 2.18
C VAL A 372 -13.19 22.56 1.38
N ASP A 373 -14.38 22.22 0.90
CA ASP A 373 -15.26 23.18 0.23
C ASP A 373 -15.88 24.19 1.22
N PHE A 374 -15.33 25.40 1.21
CA PHE A 374 -15.85 26.53 1.98
C PHE A 374 -17.24 27.03 1.50
N SER A 375 -17.83 26.54 0.41
CA SER A 375 -19.10 27.08 -0.13
C SER A 375 -20.26 26.92 0.84
N CYS A 376 -20.34 25.80 1.57
CA CYS A 376 -21.31 25.64 2.65
C CYS A 376 -21.09 26.65 3.79
N TRP A 377 -19.84 26.84 4.25
CA TRP A 377 -19.48 27.85 5.25
C TRP A 377 -19.77 29.29 4.80
N LYS A 378 -19.55 29.61 3.52
CA LYS A 378 -19.90 30.89 2.88
C LYS A 378 -21.41 31.11 2.81
N SER A 379 -22.21 30.04 2.74
CA SER A 379 -23.67 30.13 2.76
C SER A 379 -24.23 30.41 4.16
N ASN A 380 -23.67 29.81 5.20
CA ASN A 380 -24.23 29.79 6.55
C ASN A 380 -24.13 31.16 7.29
N PRO A 381 -25.23 31.68 7.87
CA PRO A 381 -25.25 33.01 8.50
C PRO A 381 -24.50 33.08 9.83
N ASP A 382 -24.55 32.03 10.66
CA ASP A 382 -23.87 32.00 11.95
C ASP A 382 -22.35 31.88 11.78
N ILE A 383 -21.89 31.12 10.79
CA ILE A 383 -20.47 31.11 10.40
C ILE A 383 -20.04 32.48 9.88
N LYS A 384 -20.82 33.14 9.00
CA LYS A 384 -20.51 34.52 8.56
C LYS A 384 -20.43 35.51 9.73
N LYS A 385 -21.27 35.37 10.75
CA LYS A 385 -21.19 36.16 11.99
C LYS A 385 -19.90 35.86 12.77
N PHE A 386 -19.51 34.59 12.90
CA PHE A 386 -18.27 34.18 13.55
C PHE A 386 -17.02 34.68 12.80
N MET A 387 -17.01 34.63 11.47
CA MET A 387 -15.93 35.17 10.61
C MET A 387 -15.67 36.66 10.86
N VAL A 388 -16.72 37.45 11.08
CA VAL A 388 -16.61 38.87 11.46
C VAL A 388 -16.10 39.01 12.89
N GLN A 389 -16.59 38.20 13.84
CA GLN A 389 -16.16 38.24 15.24
C GLN A 389 -14.67 37.87 15.45
N GLN A 390 -14.13 36.94 14.67
CA GLN A 390 -12.70 36.56 14.71
C GLN A 390 -11.80 37.44 13.81
N GLY A 391 -12.37 38.39 13.05
CA GLY A 391 -11.61 39.20 12.10
C GLY A 391 -11.08 38.45 10.87
N PHE A 392 -11.61 37.26 10.57
CA PHE A 392 -11.23 36.47 9.39
C PHE A 392 -11.80 37.04 8.07
N GLY A 393 -12.85 37.86 8.16
CA GLY A 393 -13.44 38.54 7.00
C GLY A 393 -14.10 37.55 6.04
N THR A 394 -13.61 37.47 4.80
CA THR A 394 -14.07 36.53 3.77
C THR A 394 -13.07 35.40 3.49
N ASP A 395 -12.04 35.26 4.31
CA ASP A 395 -10.95 34.30 4.10
C ASP A 395 -11.15 33.03 4.95
N TYR A 396 -11.83 32.06 4.35
CA TYR A 396 -12.25 30.83 5.02
C TYR A 396 -11.10 29.84 5.29
N SER A 397 -9.92 30.01 4.67
CA SER A 397 -8.69 29.27 5.03
C SER A 397 -8.30 29.49 6.49
N LYS A 398 -8.60 30.67 7.04
CA LYS A 398 -8.39 31.00 8.46
C LYS A 398 -9.37 30.28 9.39
N LEU A 399 -10.57 29.96 8.91
CA LEU A 399 -11.59 29.22 9.68
C LEU A 399 -11.25 27.72 9.72
N GLU A 400 -10.81 27.18 8.60
CA GLU A 400 -10.19 25.86 8.49
C GLU A 400 -8.96 25.76 9.40
N SER A 401 -8.03 26.71 9.30
CA SER A 401 -6.83 26.77 10.15
C SER A 401 -7.18 26.85 11.64
N PHE A 402 -8.22 27.59 12.02
CA PHE A 402 -8.73 27.67 13.39
C PHE A 402 -9.29 26.32 13.87
N TYR A 403 -10.03 25.60 13.02
CA TYR A 403 -10.51 24.25 13.32
C TYR A 403 -9.35 23.27 13.50
N ILE A 404 -8.45 23.20 12.51
CA ILE A 404 -7.36 22.23 12.50
C ILE A 404 -6.43 22.49 13.69
N GLN A 405 -6.06 23.75 13.98
CA GLN A 405 -5.21 24.05 15.15
C GLN A 405 -5.78 23.47 16.46
N ARG A 406 -7.09 23.61 16.69
CA ARG A 406 -7.76 23.04 17.88
C ARG A 406 -7.80 21.51 17.85
N LEU A 407 -7.90 20.89 16.66
CA LEU A 407 -7.78 19.44 16.50
C LEU A 407 -6.35 18.94 16.80
N LEU A 408 -5.32 19.66 16.34
CA LEU A 408 -3.92 19.34 16.65
C LEU A 408 -3.63 19.41 18.16
N ASP A 409 -4.22 20.39 18.85
CA ASP A 409 -4.11 20.52 20.31
C ASP A 409 -4.81 19.34 21.04
N ILE A 410 -5.98 18.91 20.55
CA ILE A 410 -6.70 17.72 21.05
C ILE A 410 -5.85 16.45 20.87
N VAL A 411 -5.32 16.23 19.67
CA VAL A 411 -4.53 15.02 19.36
C VAL A 411 -3.19 15.04 20.10
N ALA A 412 -2.56 16.21 20.25
CA ALA A 412 -1.35 16.38 21.05
C ALA A 412 -1.54 15.93 22.52
N ALA A 413 -2.72 16.12 23.10
CA ALA A 413 -3.03 15.66 24.46
C ALA A 413 -3.08 14.12 24.59
N THR A 414 -3.25 13.38 23.49
CA THR A 414 -3.21 11.90 23.47
C THR A 414 -1.78 11.33 23.49
N LYS A 415 -0.75 12.18 23.36
CA LYS A 415 0.67 11.82 23.16
C LYS A 415 1.00 11.12 21.83
N LYS A 416 0.05 11.00 20.91
CA LYS A 416 0.32 10.59 19.52
C LYS A 416 0.98 11.74 18.74
N GLY A 417 1.84 11.39 17.79
CA GLY A 417 2.17 12.26 16.67
C GLY A 417 1.01 12.29 15.66
N TYR A 418 1.08 13.21 14.70
CA TYR A 418 0.06 13.32 13.66
C TYR A 418 0.63 13.53 12.27
N MET A 419 -0.18 13.16 11.28
CA MET A 419 0.09 13.31 9.85
C MET A 419 -1.09 14.08 9.23
N VAL A 420 -0.82 14.89 8.21
CA VAL A 420 -1.81 15.75 7.55
C VAL A 420 -1.56 15.83 6.05
N TRP A 421 -2.61 16.03 5.26
CA TRP A 421 -2.46 16.39 3.84
C TRP A 421 -1.85 17.78 3.69
N GLN A 422 -1.26 18.06 2.51
CA GLN A 422 -0.48 19.28 2.28
C GLN A 422 -1.27 20.57 2.46
N GLU A 423 -2.58 20.59 2.23
CA GLU A 423 -3.49 21.72 2.47
C GLU A 423 -3.26 22.38 3.84
N VAL A 424 -3.02 21.57 4.87
CA VAL A 424 -2.81 22.05 6.25
C VAL A 424 -1.51 22.86 6.37
N PHE A 425 -0.48 22.49 5.61
CA PHE A 425 0.78 23.24 5.49
C PHE A 425 0.64 24.44 4.55
N ASP A 426 0.00 24.24 3.38
CA ASP A 426 -0.25 25.27 2.36
C ASP A 426 -1.04 26.47 2.93
N ASN A 427 -1.99 26.21 3.83
CA ASN A 427 -2.78 27.22 4.56
C ASN A 427 -2.02 27.90 5.74
N GLY A 428 -0.83 27.43 6.11
CA GLY A 428 0.00 28.04 7.15
C GLY A 428 -0.42 27.74 8.60
N VAL A 429 -1.03 26.58 8.87
CA VAL A 429 -1.35 26.12 10.24
C VAL A 429 -0.06 25.92 11.05
N LYS A 430 -0.09 26.14 12.37
CA LYS A 430 1.10 25.97 13.23
C LYS A 430 1.25 24.51 13.65
N LEU A 431 2.07 23.80 12.87
CA LEU A 431 2.40 22.38 13.06
C LEU A 431 3.58 22.20 14.02
N LYS A 432 3.66 21.05 14.68
CA LYS A 432 4.86 20.64 15.43
C LYS A 432 5.96 20.16 14.48
N ALA A 433 7.22 20.27 14.89
CA ALA A 433 8.37 19.83 14.08
C ALA A 433 8.39 18.32 13.73
N ASP A 434 7.75 17.46 14.55
CA ASP A 434 7.65 16.01 14.33
C ASP A 434 6.49 15.58 13.40
N THR A 435 5.69 16.55 12.93
CA THR A 435 4.59 16.33 11.97
C THR A 435 5.12 15.76 10.64
N GLN A 436 4.34 14.85 10.05
CA GLN A 436 4.54 14.39 8.67
C GLN A 436 3.56 15.13 7.75
N ILE A 437 4.06 15.78 6.70
CA ILE A 437 3.24 16.46 5.68
C ILE A 437 3.13 15.57 4.46
N HIS A 438 1.90 15.26 4.04
CA HIS A 438 1.63 14.34 2.95
C HIS A 438 1.34 15.13 1.65
N VAL A 439 2.35 15.23 0.79
CA VAL A 439 2.32 15.88 -0.52
C VAL A 439 1.69 14.94 -1.54
N TRP A 440 0.52 15.33 -2.04
CA TRP A 440 -0.35 14.47 -2.85
C TRP A 440 -0.81 15.10 -4.17
N LYS A 441 -0.77 16.44 -4.27
CA LYS A 441 -1.32 17.18 -5.41
C LYS A 441 -0.34 17.21 -6.57
N GLU A 442 -0.88 17.20 -7.80
CA GLU A 442 -0.10 17.34 -9.05
C GLU A 442 0.25 18.80 -9.39
N ARG A 443 -0.41 19.78 -8.74
CA ARG A 443 -0.28 21.21 -9.03
C ARG A 443 -0.31 22.03 -7.72
N PRO A 444 0.71 22.86 -7.43
CA PRO A 444 1.98 23.04 -8.16
C PRO A 444 2.80 21.74 -8.23
N GLN A 445 3.96 21.75 -8.93
CA GLN A 445 4.76 20.53 -9.07
C GLN A 445 5.15 20.01 -7.68
N TYR A 446 4.98 18.70 -7.43
CA TYR A 446 5.23 18.14 -6.10
C TYR A 446 6.67 18.36 -5.63
N GLN A 447 7.62 18.53 -6.56
CA GLN A 447 9.00 18.92 -6.29
C GLN A 447 9.10 20.27 -5.55
N ASP A 448 8.30 21.26 -5.95
CA ASP A 448 8.26 22.58 -5.30
C ASP A 448 7.69 22.49 -3.88
N GLU A 449 6.72 21.59 -3.67
CA GLU A 449 6.10 21.38 -2.36
C GLU A 449 6.98 20.57 -1.41
N MET A 450 7.60 19.50 -1.90
CA MET A 450 8.63 18.75 -1.18
C MET A 450 9.80 19.67 -0.77
N ALA A 451 10.20 20.60 -1.64
CA ALA A 451 11.20 21.62 -1.31
C ALA A 451 10.71 22.58 -0.22
N LYS A 452 9.48 23.10 -0.30
CA LYS A 452 8.90 24.00 0.72
C LYS A 452 8.74 23.32 2.09
N VAL A 453 8.16 22.12 2.13
CA VAL A 453 7.96 21.34 3.37
C VAL A 453 9.28 21.04 4.07
N THR A 454 10.28 20.56 3.32
CA THR A 454 11.59 20.23 3.90
C THR A 454 12.41 21.47 4.27
N ALA A 455 12.31 22.57 3.51
CA ALA A 455 12.94 23.85 3.87
C ALA A 455 12.31 24.49 5.12
N ALA A 456 11.04 24.21 5.40
CA ALA A 456 10.38 24.57 6.66
C ALA A 456 10.74 23.65 7.84
N GLY A 457 11.51 22.59 7.62
CA GLY A 457 12.00 21.67 8.64
C GLY A 457 11.04 20.54 9.04
N PHE A 458 9.96 20.32 8.27
CA PHE A 458 9.03 19.21 8.51
C PHE A 458 9.44 17.94 7.74
N ASN A 459 8.94 16.80 8.20
CA ASN A 459 9.12 15.54 7.50
C ASN A 459 8.16 15.48 6.30
N ALA A 460 8.70 15.38 5.09
CA ALA A 460 7.91 15.28 3.86
C ALA A 460 7.63 13.82 3.48
N LEU A 461 6.37 13.53 3.18
CA LEU A 461 5.88 12.26 2.69
C LEU A 461 5.24 12.49 1.32
N LEU A 462 5.62 11.72 0.30
CA LEU A 462 5.17 11.91 -1.08
C LEU A 462 4.20 10.80 -1.49
N SER A 463 3.10 11.17 -2.15
CA SER A 463 2.19 10.23 -2.83
C SER A 463 1.77 10.67 -4.25
N THR A 464 1.93 11.95 -4.62
CA THR A 464 1.52 12.51 -5.92
C THR A 464 1.74 11.59 -7.15
N PRO A 465 2.95 11.05 -7.42
CA PRO A 465 3.19 10.27 -8.64
C PRO A 465 2.63 8.83 -8.58
N TRP A 466 1.93 8.43 -7.52
CA TRP A 466 1.50 7.04 -7.27
C TRP A 466 0.01 6.87 -6.94
N TYR A 467 -0.84 7.78 -7.42
CA TYR A 467 -2.30 7.65 -7.40
C TYR A 467 -2.79 6.49 -8.29
N LEU A 468 -2.75 5.25 -7.78
CA LEU A 468 -3.08 4.03 -8.57
C LEU A 468 -4.57 3.91 -8.95
N ASN A 469 -5.45 4.72 -8.36
CA ASN A 469 -6.82 4.90 -8.84
C ASN A 469 -6.88 5.59 -10.23
N ARG A 470 -5.85 6.37 -10.62
CA ARG A 470 -5.73 7.04 -11.93
C ARG A 470 -5.16 6.08 -12.99
N ILE A 471 -5.86 4.97 -13.23
CA ILE A 471 -5.49 3.95 -14.20
C ILE A 471 -5.28 4.53 -15.61
N SER A 472 -4.34 3.98 -16.38
CA SER A 472 -4.13 4.37 -17.78
C SER A 472 -3.79 3.18 -18.68
N TYR A 473 -3.96 3.33 -19.99
CA TYR A 473 -3.71 2.25 -20.93
C TYR A 473 -2.20 2.06 -21.20
N GLY A 474 -1.69 0.86 -20.91
CA GLY A 474 -0.33 0.45 -21.26
C GLY A 474 0.43 -0.14 -20.07
N GLN A 475 1.71 0.22 -19.94
CA GLN A 475 2.59 -0.16 -18.83
C GLN A 475 2.79 1.04 -17.90
N ASP A 476 1.72 1.45 -17.22
CA ASP A 476 1.69 2.63 -16.33
C ASP A 476 2.63 2.50 -15.13
N TRP A 477 2.85 1.28 -14.63
CA TRP A 477 3.86 0.93 -13.62
C TRP A 477 5.26 1.50 -13.91
N VAL A 478 5.61 1.70 -15.19
CA VAL A 478 6.91 2.27 -15.60
C VAL A 478 7.06 3.73 -15.14
N ASN A 479 5.97 4.50 -15.09
CA ASN A 479 5.99 5.88 -14.62
C ASN A 479 6.07 5.95 -13.10
N ILE A 480 5.30 5.10 -12.42
CA ILE A 480 5.34 4.86 -10.97
C ILE A 480 6.78 4.51 -10.51
N TYR A 481 7.43 3.58 -11.21
CA TYR A 481 8.80 3.14 -10.90
C TYR A 481 9.88 4.22 -11.17
N LYS A 482 9.68 5.08 -12.17
CA LYS A 482 10.60 6.17 -12.52
C LYS A 482 10.57 7.37 -11.57
N ALA A 483 9.57 7.48 -10.69
CA ALA A 483 9.44 8.62 -9.79
C ALA A 483 10.47 8.56 -8.64
N ASP A 484 11.53 9.37 -8.74
CA ASP A 484 12.52 9.50 -7.67
C ASP A 484 12.11 10.58 -6.63
N PRO A 485 11.85 10.23 -5.35
CA PRO A 485 11.33 11.17 -4.36
C PRO A 485 12.32 12.26 -3.93
N GLN A 486 13.61 12.10 -4.25
CA GLN A 486 14.67 13.03 -3.91
C GLN A 486 15.03 13.97 -5.09
N ASN A 487 14.32 13.88 -6.21
CA ASN A 487 14.52 14.72 -7.39
C ASN A 487 13.82 16.10 -7.23
N PHE A 488 14.23 16.85 -6.21
CA PHE A 488 13.82 18.24 -5.95
C PHE A 488 14.99 19.05 -5.38
N THR A 489 14.88 20.38 -5.37
CA THR A 489 15.97 21.25 -4.88
C THR A 489 15.92 21.39 -3.36
N GLY A 490 16.92 20.88 -2.65
CA GLY A 490 17.03 21.02 -1.19
C GLY A 490 18.32 20.41 -0.62
N VAL A 491 18.61 20.69 0.66
CA VAL A 491 19.71 20.04 1.40
C VAL A 491 19.17 18.75 2.02
N CYS A 492 19.58 17.59 1.50
CA CYS A 492 19.09 16.31 1.99
C CYS A 492 19.78 15.91 3.31
N VAL A 493 19.04 15.94 4.41
CA VAL A 493 19.43 15.34 5.69
C VAL A 493 18.75 13.98 5.81
N ILE A 494 19.52 12.90 5.74
CA ILE A 494 19.00 11.54 5.92
C ILE A 494 19.11 11.18 7.39
N HIS A 495 17.99 11.22 8.10
CA HIS A 495 17.84 10.47 9.35
C HIS A 495 17.83 8.98 8.99
N ARG A 496 18.86 8.27 9.44
CA ARG A 496 18.98 6.80 9.39
C ARG A 496 18.57 6.22 10.73
#